data_AF-A0A140DUH2-F1
#
_entry.id   AF-A0A140DUH2-F1
#
_cell.length_a   1.000
_cell.length_b   1.000
_cell.length_c   1.000
_cell.angle_alpha   90.00
_cell.angle_beta   90.00
_cell.angle_gamma   90.00
#
_symmetry.space_group_name_H-M   'P 1'
#
loop_
_entity.id
_entity.type
_entity.pdbx_description
1 polymer ?
#
loop_
_entity_poly.entity_id
_entity_poly.type
_entity_poly.pdbx_seq_one_letter_code
_entity_poly.pdbx_strand_id
1 'polypeptide(L)' 'MNKVLLAILFFGALVAIYIVLFLLNKKTPLPEGCENLKADCEACHDIHCINNPGHGRHPES' A
#
# COMPACT_ATOMS: atom_id res chain seq x y z
N MET A 1 7.65 13.90 34.57
CA MET A 1 7.06 13.37 33.33
C MET A 1 7.07 11.85 33.40
N ASN A 2 5.91 11.22 33.53
CA ASN A 2 5.82 9.77 33.77
C ASN A 2 6.11 9.03 32.45
N LYS A 3 7.15 8.19 32.41
CA LYS A 3 7.60 7.53 31.17
C LYS A 3 6.49 6.73 30.48
N VAL A 4 5.62 6.11 31.30
CA VAL A 4 4.44 5.37 30.82
C VAL A 4 3.43 6.29 30.12
N LEU A 5 3.16 7.46 30.69
CA LEU A 5 2.24 8.43 30.07
C LEU A 5 2.79 8.94 28.74
N LEU A 6 4.09 9.20 28.67
CA LEU A 6 4.78 9.61 27.44
C LEU A 6 4.68 8.52 26.36
N ALA A 7 4.90 7.25 26.74
CA ALA A 7 4.79 6.13 25.82
C ALA A 7 3.36 5.98 25.28
N ILE A 8 2.34 6.09 26.14
CA ILE A 8 0.93 6.04 25.73
C ILE A 8 0.60 7.15 24.74
N LEU A 9 1.00 8.39 25.03
CA LEU A 9 0.76 9.53 24.13
C LEU A 9 1.47 9.35 22.80
N PHE A 10 2.72 8.87 22.82
CA PHE A 10 3.49 8.62 21.60
C PHE A 10 2.85 7.54 20.72
N PHE A 11 2.48 6.39 21.31
CA PHE A 11 1.78 5.34 20.56
C PHE A 11 0.41 5.80 20.05
N GLY A 12 -0.35 6.54 20.86
CA GLY A 12 -1.63 7.11 20.45
C GLY A 12 -1.47 8.05 19.24
N ALA A 13 -0.44 8.90 19.24
CA ALA A 13 -0.13 9.78 18.12
C ALA A 13 0.22 9.00 16.85
N LEU A 14 1.04 7.95 16.95
CA LEU A 14 1.39 7.10 15.80
C LEU A 14 0.17 6.41 15.20
N VAL A 15 -0.72 5.87 16.03
CA VAL A 15 -1.98 5.25 15.57
C VAL A 15 -2.88 6.27 14.87
N ALA A 16 -3.01 7.48 15.44
CA ALA A 16 -3.80 8.54 14.82
C ALA A 16 -3.22 8.95 13.44
N ILE A 17 -1.90 9.12 13.34
CA ILE A 17 -1.22 9.42 12.07
C ILE A 17 -1.49 8.31 11.05
N TYR A 18 -1.35 7.05 11.44
CA TYR A 18 -1.63 5.91 10.57
C TYR A 18 -3.06 5.92 10.04
N ILE A 19 -4.06 6.16 10.90
CA ILE A 19 -5.47 6.21 10.49
C ILE A 19 -5.70 7.33 9.47
N VAL A 20 -5.15 8.52 9.72
CA VAL A 20 -5.26 9.66 8.80
C VAL A 20 -4.64 9.32 7.45
N LEU A 21 -3.42 8.79 7.44
CA LEU A 21 -2.73 8.37 6.22
C LEU A 21 -3.51 7.28 5.49
N PHE A 22 -4.06 6.30 6.19
CA PHE A 22 -4.91 5.25 5.61
C PHE A 22 -6.15 5.83 4.94
N LEU A 23 -6.85 6.77 5.59
CA LEU A 23 -8.03 7.42 5.03
C LEU A 23 -7.69 8.28 3.80
N LEU A 24 -6.55 8.96 3.82
CA LEU A 24 -6.07 9.72 2.67
C LEU A 24 -5.68 8.77 1.53
N ASN A 25 -4.96 7.69 1.83
CA ASN A 25 -4.57 6.67 0.85
C ASN A 25 -5.77 5.98 0.21
N LYS A 26 -6.84 5.73 0.97
CA LYS A 26 -8.09 5.17 0.45
C LYS A 26 -8.80 6.09 -0.55
N LYS A 27 -8.58 7.42 -0.45
CA LYS A 27 -9.15 8.40 -1.39
C LYS A 27 -8.28 8.60 -2.62
N THR A 28 -7.02 8.17 -2.60
CA THR A 28 -6.17 8.18 -3.78
C THR A 28 -6.79 7.25 -4.82
N PRO A 29 -7.22 7.78 -5.99
CA PRO A 29 -7.78 6.94 -7.03
C PRO A 29 -6.74 5.91 -7.44
N LEU A 30 -7.21 4.70 -7.72
CA LEU A 30 -6.37 3.70 -8.36
C LEU A 30 -5.94 4.24 -9.72
N PRO A 31 -4.68 4.01 -10.15
CA PRO A 31 -4.25 4.41 -11.48
C PRO A 31 -5.14 3.75 -12.54
N GLU A 32 -5.35 4.46 -13.65
CA GLU A 32 -6.18 3.97 -14.76
C GLU A 32 -5.67 2.58 -15.23
N GLY A 33 -6.58 1.63 -15.38
CA GLY A 33 -6.25 0.24 -15.73
C GLY A 33 -5.94 -0.68 -14.55
N CYS A 34 -5.97 -0.17 -13.30
CA CYS A 34 -5.74 -0.95 -12.08
C CYS A 34 -7.00 -1.11 -11.22
N GLU A 35 -8.20 -0.96 -11.77
CA GLU A 35 -9.44 -0.91 -10.98
C GLU A 35 -9.90 -2.29 -10.48
N ASN A 36 -9.31 -3.36 -11.02
CA ASN A 36 -9.62 -4.76 -10.71
C ASN A 36 -8.47 -5.45 -9.95
N LEU A 37 -7.84 -4.81 -8.96
CA LEU A 37 -6.90 -5.46 -8.03
C LEU A 37 -7.63 -6.49 -7.11
N LYS A 38 -8.22 -7.52 -7.70
CA LYS A 38 -8.16 -8.86 -7.10
C LYS A 38 -6.71 -9.33 -7.20
N ALA A 39 -6.32 -10.34 -6.44
CA ALA A 39 -5.04 -11.02 -6.58
C ALA A 39 -4.88 -11.78 -7.92
N ASP A 40 -5.54 -11.30 -8.96
CA ASP A 40 -5.45 -11.73 -10.35
C ASP A 40 -4.54 -10.69 -11.04
N CYS A 41 -3.32 -11.08 -11.42
CA CYS A 41 -2.28 -10.22 -12.03
C CYS A 41 -2.65 -9.72 -13.46
N GLU A 42 -3.91 -9.40 -13.73
CA GLU A 42 -4.31 -8.59 -14.90
C GLU A 42 -4.37 -7.09 -14.57
N ALA A 43 -4.32 -6.73 -13.28
CA ALA A 43 -4.68 -5.40 -12.80
C ALA A 43 -3.50 -4.46 -12.51
N CYS A 44 -2.30 -4.71 -13.04
CA CYS A 44 -1.24 -3.72 -12.99
C CYS A 44 -0.30 -3.89 -14.18
N HIS A 45 0.15 -2.78 -14.77
CA HIS A 45 1.28 -2.74 -15.71
C HIS A 45 2.63 -3.06 -14.99
N ASP A 46 2.56 -3.86 -13.93
CA ASP A 46 3.72 -4.31 -13.19
C ASP A 46 4.18 -5.63 -13.81
N ILE A 47 5.13 -5.51 -14.73
CA ILE A 47 5.84 -6.63 -15.35
C ILE A 47 6.67 -7.44 -14.33
N HIS A 48 6.82 -6.93 -13.11
CA HIS A 48 7.45 -7.64 -12.00
C HIS A 48 6.47 -8.51 -11.18
N CYS A 49 5.15 -8.50 -11.47
CA CYS A 49 4.20 -9.49 -10.91
C CYS A 49 4.56 -10.88 -11.46
N ILE A 50 4.89 -11.85 -10.60
CA ILE A 50 5.27 -13.23 -11.00
C ILE A 50 4.23 -13.91 -11.90
N ASN A 51 2.93 -13.60 -11.71
CA ASN A 51 1.83 -14.17 -12.50
C ASN A 51 1.36 -13.26 -13.66
N ASN A 52 2.07 -12.17 -13.98
CA ASN A 52 1.75 -11.36 -15.16
C ASN A 52 2.17 -12.11 -16.45
N PRO A 53 1.34 -12.23 -17.49
CA PRO A 53 1.72 -12.82 -18.77
C PRO A 53 2.89 -12.12 -19.49
N GLY A 54 3.32 -10.94 -19.03
CA GLY A 54 4.54 -10.23 -19.45
C GLY A 54 5.81 -10.58 -18.67
N HIS A 55 5.73 -11.37 -17.59
CA HIS A 55 6.80 -11.64 -16.62
C HIS A 55 8.04 -12.41 -17.16
N GLY A 56 8.07 -12.77 -18.45
CA GLY A 56 9.24 -13.37 -19.10
C GLY A 56 9.78 -12.59 -20.29
N ARG A 57 9.24 -11.39 -20.56
CA ARG A 57 9.60 -10.61 -21.76
C ARG A 57 10.58 -9.46 -21.48
N HIS A 58 10.97 -9.24 -20.22
CA HIS A 58 11.95 -8.23 -19.83
C HIS A 58 13.23 -8.95 -19.34
N PRO A 59 14.44 -8.54 -19.76
CA PRO A 59 15.69 -9.24 -19.43
C PRO A 59 16.12 -9.14 -17.94
N GLU A 60 15.26 -8.68 -17.04
CA GLU A 60 15.51 -8.52 -15.61
C GLU A 60 14.52 -9.31 -14.72
N SER A 61 13.81 -10.30 -15.28
CA SER A 61 13.03 -11.30 -14.51
C SER A 61 13.71 -12.66 -14.40
#